data_AF-A0A7L3UV10-F1
#
_entry.id   AF-A0A7L3UV10-F1
#
_cell.length_a   1.000
_cell.length_b   1.000
_cell.length_c   1.000
_cell.angle_alpha   90.00
_cell.angle_beta   90.00
_cell.angle_gamma   90.00
#
_symmetry.space_group_name_H-M   'P 1'
#
loop_
_entity.id
_entity.type
_entity.pdbx_description
1 polymer ?
#
loop_
_entity_poly.entity_id
_entity_poly.type
_entity_poly.pdbx_seq_one_letter_code
_entity_poly.pdbx_strand_id
1 'polypeptide(L)'
;SPAPLLQVHRRLLHDDNRGLGEALDEPGADGRGLVVRGRHLVLLDTVGDAPEQHRPRAQEMATPPTVVLAPGTGPHLRQVSGLRRALPPNVHLLSLEPRGAGAVLLRLEHLYQVGESQNGSRAATVDLTTLFSAFTVTSVQEMALGGDVPLPSLSRLLWNTPTG
;
A
#
# COMPACT_ATOMS: atom_id res chain seq x y z
N SER A 1 22.70 -22.72 8.27
CA SER A 1 21.36 -22.22 7.86
C SER A 1 21.32 -22.06 6.36
N PRO A 2 20.24 -22.46 5.67
CA PRO A 2 20.10 -22.15 4.25
C PRO A 2 20.09 -20.63 4.07
N ALA A 3 20.80 -20.14 3.06
CA ALA A 3 20.76 -18.74 2.68
C ALA A 3 19.34 -18.40 2.18
N PRO A 4 18.80 -17.20 2.46
CA PRO A 4 17.54 -16.76 1.88
C PRO A 4 17.68 -16.74 0.35
N LEU A 5 16.73 -17.38 -0.35
CA LEU A 5 16.67 -17.45 -1.81
C LEU A 5 15.42 -16.73 -2.30
N LEU A 6 15.57 -15.91 -3.33
CA LEU A 6 14.47 -15.23 -4.00
C LEU A 6 14.44 -15.67 -5.47
N GLN A 7 13.32 -16.23 -5.91
CA GLN A 7 13.10 -16.55 -7.32
C GLN A 7 12.68 -15.28 -8.06
N VAL A 8 13.56 -14.75 -8.92
CA VAL A 8 13.36 -13.46 -9.59
C VAL A 8 12.62 -13.55 -10.94
N HIS A 9 12.65 -14.72 -11.59
CA HIS A 9 11.97 -14.99 -12.86
C HIS A 9 11.86 -16.50 -13.11
N ARG A 10 10.92 -16.94 -13.96
CA ARG A 10 10.69 -18.34 -14.31
C ARG A 10 10.39 -18.49 -15.80
N ARG A 11 10.93 -19.56 -16.39
CA ARG A 11 10.59 -20.07 -17.71
C ARG A 11 10.43 -21.58 -17.62
N LEU A 12 9.37 -22.12 -18.20
CA LEU A 12 9.07 -23.55 -18.28
C LEU A 12 8.89 -23.92 -19.75
N LEU A 13 9.43 -25.07 -20.17
CA LEU A 13 9.30 -25.56 -21.56
C LEU A 13 8.10 -26.51 -21.74
N HIS A 14 7.40 -26.81 -20.64
CA HIS A 14 6.27 -27.72 -20.61
C HIS A 14 5.14 -27.12 -19.78
N ASP A 15 3.91 -27.37 -20.23
CA ASP A 15 2.67 -27.11 -19.49
C ASP A 15 2.58 -28.03 -18.27
N ASP A 16 1.95 -27.54 -17.21
CA ASP A 16 1.78 -28.27 -15.95
C ASP A 16 0.48 -29.11 -15.92
N ASN A 17 -0.28 -29.13 -17.02
CA ASN A 17 -1.57 -29.80 -17.21
C ASN A 17 -2.64 -29.34 -16.21
N ARG A 18 -2.61 -28.07 -15.78
CA ARG A 18 -3.62 -27.48 -14.90
C ARG A 18 -4.71 -26.70 -15.65
N GLY A 19 -4.73 -26.79 -16.98
CA GLY A 19 -5.83 -26.32 -17.82
C GLY A 19 -5.52 -25.10 -18.68
N LEU A 20 -4.31 -24.55 -18.61
CA LEU A 20 -3.88 -23.47 -19.50
C LEU A 20 -3.49 -24.01 -20.88
N GLY A 21 -2.82 -25.18 -20.93
CA GLY A 21 -2.47 -25.84 -22.19
C GLY A 21 -1.28 -25.21 -22.91
N GLU A 22 -0.49 -24.41 -22.21
CA GLU A 22 0.70 -23.75 -22.72
C GLU A 22 1.80 -23.72 -21.66
N ALA A 23 3.06 -23.79 -22.10
CA ALA A 23 4.18 -23.65 -21.19
C ALA A 23 4.36 -22.18 -20.78
N LEU A 24 4.91 -21.93 -19.59
CA LEU A 24 5.35 -20.59 -19.17
C LEU A 24 6.63 -20.19 -19.95
N ASP A 25 6.48 -19.86 -21.24
CA ASP A 25 7.58 -19.54 -22.16
C ASP A 25 7.34 -18.20 -22.88
N GLU A 26 7.42 -17.11 -22.12
CA GLU A 26 7.13 -15.76 -22.63
C GLU A 26 8.22 -15.29 -23.63
N PRO A 27 7.87 -15.00 -24.89
CA PRO A 27 8.87 -14.75 -25.95
C PRO A 27 9.49 -13.35 -25.90
N GLY A 28 8.95 -12.42 -25.11
CA GLY A 28 9.41 -11.02 -25.09
C GLY A 28 9.14 -10.27 -26.40
N ALA A 29 9.61 -9.02 -26.50
CA ALA A 29 9.33 -8.14 -27.64
C ALA A 29 10.11 -8.51 -28.91
N ASP A 30 11.26 -9.19 -28.77
CA ASP A 30 12.15 -9.57 -29.87
C ASP A 30 12.13 -11.07 -30.18
N GLY A 31 11.24 -11.83 -29.52
CA GLY A 31 11.09 -13.27 -29.69
C GLY A 31 12.19 -14.12 -29.05
N ARG A 32 13.12 -13.51 -28.28
CA ARG A 32 14.27 -14.22 -27.67
C ARG A 32 14.09 -14.56 -26.19
N GLY A 33 12.91 -14.29 -25.65
CA GLY A 33 12.57 -14.50 -24.25
C GLY A 33 12.32 -13.18 -23.51
N LEU A 34 11.42 -13.22 -22.54
CA LEU A 34 11.09 -12.06 -21.72
C LEU A 34 12.29 -11.62 -20.87
N VAL A 35 12.58 -10.32 -20.92
CA VAL A 35 13.55 -9.68 -20.04
C VAL A 35 12.81 -8.88 -18.98
N VAL A 36 13.01 -9.23 -17.71
CA VAL A 36 12.42 -8.55 -16.55
C VAL A 36 13.50 -7.76 -15.83
N ARG A 37 13.16 -6.53 -15.39
CA ARG A 37 14.01 -5.70 -14.53
C ARG A 37 13.30 -5.44 -13.21
N GLY A 38 13.95 -5.81 -12.11
CA GLY A 38 13.48 -5.55 -10.75
C GLY A 38 14.48 -4.72 -9.93
N ARG A 39 14.04 -4.32 -8.73
CA ARG A 39 14.90 -3.70 -7.70
C ARG A 39 14.62 -4.40 -6.38
N HIS A 40 15.69 -4.85 -5.71
CA HIS A 40 15.62 -5.42 -4.37
C HIS A 40 16.39 -4.52 -3.41
N LEU A 41 15.78 -4.20 -2.27
CA LEU A 41 16.43 -3.50 -1.17
C LEU A 41 16.63 -4.49 -0.03
N VAL A 42 17.87 -4.64 0.42
CA VAL A 42 18.24 -5.52 1.52
C VAL A 42 18.63 -4.66 2.71
N LEU A 43 17.96 -4.89 3.84
CA LEU A 43 18.17 -4.18 5.09
C LEU A 43 18.66 -5.17 6.15
N LEU A 44 19.73 -4.83 6.85
CA LEU A 44 20.26 -5.62 7.96
C LEU A 44 20.06 -4.81 9.24
N ASP A 45 19.37 -5.41 10.20
CA ASP A 45 19.12 -4.80 11.51
C ASP A 45 18.84 -5.88 12.57
N THR A 46 18.69 -5.48 13.83
CA THR A 46 18.18 -6.35 14.88
C THR A 46 16.69 -6.63 14.66
N VAL A 47 16.19 -7.75 15.20
CA VAL A 47 14.76 -8.10 15.08
C VAL A 47 13.85 -7.02 15.68
N GLY A 48 14.28 -6.37 16.76
CA GLY A 48 13.50 -5.34 17.45
C GLY A 48 13.47 -3.99 16.74
N ASP A 49 14.53 -3.64 16.02
CA ASP A 49 14.66 -2.34 15.36
C ASP A 49 14.30 -2.38 13.87
N ALA A 50 14.38 -3.56 13.24
CA ALA A 50 14.08 -3.76 11.82
C ALA A 50 12.74 -3.13 11.37
N PRO A 51 11.63 -3.23 12.13
CA PRO A 51 10.36 -2.67 11.70
C PRO A 51 10.39 -1.15 11.46
N GLU A 52 11.12 -0.40 12.28
CA GLU A 52 11.29 1.06 12.14
C GLU A 52 11.93 1.41 10.79
N GLN A 53 12.71 0.48 10.21
CA GLN A 53 13.39 0.68 8.94
C GLN A 53 12.62 0.09 7.75
N HIS A 54 12.13 -1.15 7.85
CA HIS A 54 11.59 -1.84 6.69
C HIS A 54 10.15 -1.44 6.37
N ARG A 55 9.33 -1.05 7.36
CA ARG A 55 7.95 -0.59 7.12
C ARG A 55 7.88 0.68 6.27
N PRO A 56 8.55 1.79 6.64
CA PRO A 56 8.49 3.01 5.82
C PRO A 56 9.13 2.82 4.44
N ARG A 57 10.24 2.08 4.34
CA ARG A 57 10.89 1.82 3.04
C ARG A 57 10.07 0.92 2.13
N ALA A 58 9.38 -0.08 2.68
CA ALA A 58 8.42 -0.88 1.91
C ALA A 58 7.29 -0.01 1.37
N GLN A 59 6.80 0.94 2.18
CA GLN A 59 5.78 1.89 1.74
C GLN A 59 6.28 2.78 0.60
N GLU A 60 7.47 3.39 0.73
CA GLU A 60 8.09 4.20 -0.33
C GLU A 60 8.32 3.41 -1.63
N MET A 61 8.61 2.11 -1.53
CA MET A 61 8.75 1.23 -2.69
C MET A 61 7.40 0.90 -3.34
N ALA A 62 6.33 0.79 -2.55
CA ALA A 62 4.98 0.50 -3.05
C ALA A 62 4.31 1.73 -3.67
N THR A 63 4.57 2.93 -3.13
CA THR A 63 4.01 4.20 -3.61
C THR A 63 5.10 5.21 -3.96
N PRO A 64 5.92 4.95 -5.01
CA PRO A 64 7.00 5.84 -5.39
C PRO A 64 6.46 7.17 -5.96
N PRO A 65 7.23 8.27 -5.85
CA PRO A 65 6.88 9.52 -6.50
C PRO A 65 6.72 9.36 -8.01
N THR A 66 5.67 9.97 -8.58
CA THR A 66 5.48 10.02 -10.03
C THR A 66 6.25 11.19 -10.62
N VAL A 67 7.12 10.91 -11.58
CA VAL A 67 7.87 11.94 -12.32
C VAL A 67 7.04 12.38 -13.52
N VAL A 68 6.79 13.69 -13.62
CA VAL A 68 6.11 14.32 -14.75
C VAL A 68 7.10 15.19 -15.50
N LEU A 69 7.29 14.94 -16.80
CA LEU A 69 8.17 15.70 -17.68
C LEU A 69 7.32 16.49 -18.68
N ALA A 70 7.60 17.79 -18.84
CA ALA A 70 6.93 18.66 -19.80
C ALA A 70 7.94 19.66 -20.40
N PRO A 71 7.80 20.04 -21.68
CA PRO A 71 8.65 21.07 -22.29
C PRO A 71 8.37 22.45 -21.68
N GLY A 72 9.39 23.31 -21.63
CA GLY A 72 9.28 24.71 -21.14
C GLY A 72 10.03 24.96 -19.82
N THR A 73 9.75 26.10 -19.19
CA THR A 73 10.45 26.56 -17.97
C THR A 73 10.03 25.83 -16.69
N GLY A 74 9.14 24.83 -16.79
CA GLY A 74 8.55 24.13 -15.65
C GLY A 74 7.41 24.91 -14.99
N PRO A 75 6.70 24.29 -14.03
CA PRO A 75 5.55 24.91 -13.36
C PRO A 75 5.97 26.08 -12.48
N HIS A 76 5.15 27.15 -12.44
CA HIS A 76 5.33 28.27 -11.52
C HIS A 76 5.17 27.87 -10.05
N LEU A 77 4.32 26.87 -9.78
CA LEU A 77 4.14 26.26 -8.47
C LEU A 77 5.11 25.10 -8.27
N ARG A 78 6.04 25.26 -7.33
CA ARG A 78 7.07 24.25 -7.03
C ARG A 78 6.61 23.17 -6.06
N GLN A 79 5.57 23.44 -5.27
CA GLN A 79 5.03 22.51 -4.29
C GLN A 79 3.53 22.73 -4.12
N VAL A 80 2.78 21.63 -4.10
CA VAL A 80 1.37 21.60 -3.73
C VAL A 80 1.15 20.42 -2.80
N SER A 81 0.30 20.61 -1.79
CA SER A 81 -0.09 19.56 -0.86
C SER A 81 -1.59 19.66 -0.62
N GLY A 82 -2.28 18.52 -0.71
CA GLY A 82 -3.67 18.38 -0.30
C GLY A 82 -3.84 18.29 1.23
N LEU A 83 -2.75 18.12 1.98
CA LEU A 83 -2.73 18.07 3.44
C LEU A 83 -2.17 19.37 4.03
N ARG A 84 -2.77 19.84 5.12
CA ARG A 84 -2.29 21.00 5.91
C ARG A 84 -1.14 20.63 6.85
N ARG A 85 -1.04 19.36 7.22
CA ARG A 85 -0.01 18.80 8.11
C ARG A 85 0.33 17.38 7.68
N ALA A 86 1.53 16.92 8.01
CA ALA A 86 1.90 15.53 7.80
C ALA A 86 1.03 14.60 8.66
N LEU A 87 0.77 13.39 8.16
CA LEU A 87 0.16 12.33 8.96
C LEU A 87 1.14 11.85 10.04
N PRO A 88 0.66 11.24 11.14
CA PRO A 88 1.52 10.51 12.06
C PRO A 88 2.41 9.50 11.30
N PRO A 89 3.67 9.29 11.70
CA PRO A 89 4.62 8.47 10.96
C PRO A 89 4.24 6.99 10.83
N ASN A 90 3.32 6.51 11.68
CA ASN A 90 2.75 5.17 11.68
C ASN A 90 1.41 5.07 10.94
N VAL A 91 0.93 6.15 10.32
CA VAL A 91 -0.32 6.19 9.55
C VAL A 91 -0.02 6.53 8.08
N HIS A 92 -0.55 5.72 7.18
CA HIS A 92 -0.45 5.95 5.73
C HIS A 92 -1.82 6.20 5.10
N LEU A 93 -1.87 7.10 4.12
CA LEU A 93 -3.03 7.34 3.28
C LEU A 93 -3.09 6.29 2.18
N LEU A 94 -3.81 5.20 2.43
CA LEU A 94 -3.94 4.09 1.49
C LEU A 94 -4.70 4.49 0.21
N SER A 95 -5.81 5.22 0.35
CA SER A 95 -6.58 5.71 -0.80
C SER A 95 -7.42 6.95 -0.46
N LEU A 96 -7.63 7.80 -1.47
CA LEU A 96 -8.55 8.93 -1.44
C LEU A 96 -9.28 8.98 -2.78
N GLU A 97 -10.54 8.58 -2.80
CA GLU A 97 -11.32 8.36 -4.03
C GLU A 97 -12.59 9.21 -4.04
N PRO A 98 -12.90 9.98 -5.09
CA PRO A 98 -14.19 10.65 -5.21
C PRO A 98 -15.33 9.62 -5.36
N ARG A 99 -16.46 9.88 -4.70
CA ARG A 99 -17.67 9.03 -4.76
C ARG A 99 -18.88 9.72 -5.39
N GLY A 100 -18.69 10.93 -5.92
CA GLY A 100 -19.77 11.77 -6.45
C GLY A 100 -20.49 12.55 -5.34
N ALA A 101 -21.34 13.49 -5.73
CA ALA A 101 -22.12 14.33 -4.79
C ALA A 101 -21.29 15.01 -3.68
N GLY A 102 -20.03 15.36 -3.96
CA GLY A 102 -19.12 15.98 -3.00
C GLY A 102 -18.56 15.04 -1.92
N ALA A 103 -18.83 13.73 -2.01
CA ALA A 103 -18.28 12.73 -1.10
C ALA A 103 -16.93 12.17 -1.59
N VAL A 104 -16.09 11.79 -0.64
CA VAL A 104 -14.84 11.06 -0.86
C VAL A 104 -14.80 9.82 0.02
N LEU A 105 -14.26 8.72 -0.50
CA LEU A 105 -13.88 7.57 0.28
C LEU A 105 -12.41 7.69 0.66
N LEU A 106 -12.16 7.79 1.96
CA LEU A 106 -10.84 7.88 2.56
C LEU A 106 -10.51 6.53 3.22
N ARG A 107 -9.34 5.96 2.92
CA ARG A 107 -8.79 4.83 3.69
C ARG A 107 -7.44 5.21 4.28
N LEU A 108 -7.32 5.06 5.59
CA LEU A 108 -6.08 5.19 6.34
C LEU A 108 -5.68 3.81 6.85
N GLU A 109 -4.39 3.52 6.86
CA GLU A 109 -3.86 2.28 7.44
C GLU A 109 -2.79 2.57 8.48
N HIS A 110 -2.69 1.68 9.46
CA HIS A 110 -1.62 1.69 10.43
C HIS A 110 -0.49 0.78 9.93
N LEU A 111 0.73 1.30 9.80
CA LEU A 111 1.83 0.60 9.14
C LEU A 111 2.40 -0.57 9.95
N TYR A 112 2.22 -0.53 11.28
CA TYR A 112 2.80 -1.49 12.22
C TYR A 112 1.75 -2.38 12.86
N GLN A 113 2.10 -3.64 13.13
CA GLN A 113 1.33 -4.54 13.97
C GLN A 113 1.50 -4.21 15.46
N VAL A 114 0.65 -4.79 16.31
CA VAL A 114 0.74 -4.63 17.77
C VAL A 114 2.06 -5.20 18.28
N GLY A 115 2.83 -4.37 19.00
CA GLY A 115 4.10 -4.78 19.61
C GLY A 115 5.25 -5.04 18.63
N GLU A 116 5.06 -4.76 17.34
CA GLU A 116 6.09 -4.95 16.32
C GLU A 116 7.26 -3.97 16.51
N SER A 117 6.98 -2.71 16.84
CA SER A 117 8.00 -1.69 17.08
C SER A 117 7.67 -0.90 18.35
N GLN A 118 8.70 -0.44 19.06
CA GLN A 118 8.52 0.26 20.34
C GLN A 118 7.79 1.60 20.18
N ASN A 119 8.00 2.29 19.04
CA ASN A 119 7.48 3.62 18.77
C ASN A 119 6.38 3.61 17.69
N GLY A 120 6.58 2.87 16.61
CA GLY A 120 5.65 2.75 15.48
C GLY A 120 4.36 2.01 15.79
N SER A 121 4.34 1.07 16.74
CA SER A 121 3.13 0.31 17.12
C SER A 121 2.18 1.06 18.07
N ARG A 122 2.43 2.33 18.38
CA ARG A 122 1.60 3.13 19.30
C ARG A 122 0.31 3.59 18.62
N ALA A 123 -0.74 3.81 19.40
CA ALA A 123 -1.98 4.38 18.86
C ALA A 123 -1.72 5.76 18.23
N ALA A 124 -2.38 6.04 17.10
CA ALA A 124 -2.31 7.31 16.41
C ALA A 124 -3.70 7.95 16.31
N THR A 125 -3.75 9.28 16.29
CA THR A 125 -4.98 10.05 16.11
C THR A 125 -4.80 11.00 14.95
N VAL A 126 -5.79 11.04 14.05
CA VAL A 126 -5.81 11.93 12.89
C VAL A 126 -7.07 12.79 12.98
N ASP A 127 -6.88 14.11 13.07
CA ASP A 127 -7.98 15.07 13.03
C ASP A 127 -8.35 15.39 11.58
N LEU A 128 -9.40 14.75 11.08
CA LEU A 128 -9.89 14.92 9.71
C LEU A 128 -10.49 16.32 9.45
N THR A 129 -10.95 17.01 10.49
CA THR A 129 -11.61 18.33 10.33
C THR A 129 -10.65 19.40 9.83
N THR A 130 -9.36 19.25 10.16
CA THR A 130 -8.29 20.20 9.79
C THR A 130 -7.20 19.58 8.91
N LEU A 131 -7.38 18.32 8.47
CA LEU A 131 -6.34 17.61 7.72
C LEU A 131 -6.15 18.17 6.31
N PHE A 132 -7.23 18.42 5.58
CA PHE A 132 -7.16 18.75 4.16
C PHE A 132 -7.09 20.26 3.90
N SER A 133 -6.22 20.65 2.97
CA SER A 133 -6.05 22.04 2.51
C SER A 133 -7.05 22.40 1.40
N ALA A 134 -7.42 21.41 0.58
CA ALA A 134 -8.22 21.58 -0.62
C ALA A 134 -9.74 21.60 -0.38
N PHE A 135 -10.22 21.00 0.71
CA PHE A 135 -11.63 20.94 1.06
C PHE A 135 -11.83 20.84 2.57
N THR A 136 -13.06 21.09 3.03
CA THR A 136 -13.47 20.97 4.44
C THR A 136 -14.32 19.72 4.62
N VAL A 137 -14.01 18.90 5.62
CA VAL A 137 -14.81 17.74 5.98
C VAL A 137 -16.00 18.19 6.84
N THR A 138 -17.22 18.00 6.34
CA THR A 138 -18.47 18.41 7.02
C THR A 138 -19.13 17.26 7.78
N SER A 139 -18.89 16.02 7.37
CA SER A 139 -19.41 14.80 8.00
C SER A 139 -18.51 13.61 7.69
N VAL A 140 -18.48 12.62 8.58
CA VAL A 140 -17.76 11.37 8.40
C VAL A 140 -18.70 10.21 8.73
N GLN A 141 -18.69 9.18 7.90
CA GLN A 141 -19.38 7.91 8.15
C GLN A 141 -18.37 6.78 7.98
N GLU A 142 -18.21 5.96 9.01
CA GLU A 142 -17.36 4.79 8.94
C GLU A 142 -18.05 3.68 8.14
N MET A 143 -17.29 3.06 7.24
CA MET A 143 -17.78 2.04 6.32
C MET A 143 -16.97 0.75 6.50
N ALA A 144 -17.52 -0.38 6.05
CA ALA A 144 -16.76 -1.60 5.80
C ALA A 144 -15.61 -1.32 4.81
N LEU A 145 -14.60 -2.20 4.77
CA LEU A 145 -13.39 -2.01 3.94
C LEU A 145 -13.70 -1.78 2.43
N GLY A 146 -14.77 -2.42 1.93
CA GLY A 146 -15.28 -2.23 0.57
C GLY A 146 -15.76 -0.81 0.28
N GLY A 147 -16.15 -0.05 1.32
CA GLY A 147 -16.65 1.32 1.21
C GLY A 147 -18.11 1.39 0.72
N ASP A 148 -18.87 0.33 0.93
CA ASP A 148 -20.22 0.09 0.40
C ASP A 148 -21.29 -0.08 1.50
N VAL A 149 -20.89 -0.61 2.66
CA VAL A 149 -21.79 -0.83 3.81
C VAL A 149 -21.36 0.02 5.01
N PRO A 150 -22.25 0.78 5.66
CA PRO A 150 -21.94 1.45 6.92
C PRO A 150 -21.49 0.47 7.99
N LEU A 151 -20.42 0.78 8.72
CA LEU A 151 -19.88 -0.11 9.75
C LEU A 151 -20.92 -0.52 10.82
N PRO A 152 -21.81 0.38 11.29
CA PRO A 152 -22.86 0.00 12.25
C PRO A 152 -23.89 -1.01 11.70
N SER A 153 -23.96 -1.19 10.38
CA SER A 153 -24.87 -2.14 9.74
C SER A 153 -24.25 -3.54 9.58
N LEU A 154 -22.97 -3.72 9.91
CA LEU A 154 -22.33 -5.02 9.85
C LEU A 154 -22.76 -5.91 11.01
N SER A 155 -23.21 -7.13 10.67
CA SER A 155 -23.44 -8.20 11.62
C SER A 155 -22.41 -9.32 11.40
N ARG A 156 -21.65 -9.68 12.44
CA ARG A 156 -20.69 -10.79 12.38
C ARG A 156 -21.38 -12.08 12.75
N LEU A 157 -21.10 -13.14 11.97
CA LEU A 157 -21.48 -14.49 12.36
C LEU A 157 -20.73 -14.90 13.63
N LEU A 158 -21.45 -15.52 14.55
CA LEU A 158 -20.88 -16.08 15.78
C LEU A 158 -20.59 -17.56 15.52
N TRP A 159 -19.31 -17.92 15.57
CA TRP A 159 -18.86 -19.30 15.40
C TRP A 159 -18.46 -19.86 16.77
N ASN A 160 -18.97 -21.04 17.12
CA ASN A 160 -18.50 -21.76 18.29
C ASN A 160 -17.22 -22.52 17.92
N THR A 161 -16.07 -21.94 18.25
CA THR A 161 -14.78 -22.60 18.04
C THR A 161 -14.41 -23.41 19.29
N PRO A 162 -13.68 -24.54 19.16
CA PRO A 162 -13.25 -25.33 20.32
C PRO A 162 -12.46 -24.54 21.38
N THR A 163 -11.94 -23.36 21.01
CA THR A 163 -11.10 -22.51 21.85
C THR A 163 -11.82 -21.29 22.44
N GLY A 164 -13.10 -21.08 22.11
CA GLY A 164 -13.83 -19.84 22.45
C GLY A 164 -13.57 -18.75 21.43
#